data_AF-A0A197KJF8-F1
#
_entry.id   AF-A0A197KJF8-F1
#
_cell.length_a   1.000
_cell.length_b   1.000
_cell.length_c   1.000
_cell.angle_alpha   90.00
_cell.angle_beta   90.00
_cell.angle_gamma   90.00
#
_symmetry.space_group_name_H-M   'P 1'
#
loop_
_entity.id
_entity.type
_entity.pdbx_description
1 polymer ?
#
loop_
_entity_poly.entity_id
_entity_poly.type
_entity_poly.pdbx_seq_one_letter_code
_entity_poly.pdbx_strand_id
1 'polypeptide(L)'
;MRTSTEERDQLAAHVNQVLSPKIKRHQMCLAERAMAAEHASTIAEERKTLLTELEQDRQKLMRLRSSLNQRKETLKLSMARFQVAKMNGPPAITNSVNRITEHWASVHQKLGHSRRVLVAEVVTLFDLKNVPERRRATAASLPTTTTSTGGTSDLNQSILSNTTTLTGGTASTSTRHSTKKSTKLRVRDYLEEDSWNEFLIVGRPLPTGYFENYDRDEINTTIENVIHMTRLVACYLGVKLPFETFLKKSQYYIHAAMTAGAKRAPLYLTEGNLMPFTVGLAHLNYNIAYLCHSQGVHITLAKAPNTLENLLAAGRSVRTRIHRG
;
A
#
# COMPACT_ATOMS: atom_id res chain seq x y z
N MET A 1 51.71 -86.39 -6.24
CA MET A 1 50.94 -85.91 -5.07
C MET A 1 50.71 -84.39 -5.04
N ARG A 2 50.69 -83.69 -6.21
CA ARG A 2 50.43 -82.24 -6.28
C ARG A 2 49.04 -81.85 -6.80
N THR A 3 48.22 -82.83 -7.21
CA THR A 3 46.93 -82.60 -7.88
C THR A 3 45.73 -82.50 -6.92
N SER A 4 45.86 -82.95 -5.67
CA SER A 4 44.75 -82.91 -4.68
C SER A 4 44.57 -81.55 -4.02
N THR A 5 45.59 -80.69 -4.05
CA THR A 5 45.52 -79.32 -3.52
C THR A 5 44.81 -78.39 -4.49
N GLU A 6 45.03 -78.53 -5.80
CA GLU A 6 44.43 -77.65 -6.81
C GLU A 6 42.90 -77.84 -6.94
N GLU A 7 42.39 -79.06 -6.86
CA GLU A 7 40.94 -79.29 -6.87
C GLU A 7 40.23 -78.75 -5.63
N ARG A 8 40.90 -78.80 -4.46
CA ARG A 8 40.41 -78.18 -3.23
C ARG A 8 40.39 -76.67 -3.33
N ASP A 9 41.41 -76.08 -3.93
CA ASP A 9 41.49 -74.63 -4.13
C ASP A 9 40.46 -74.15 -5.16
N GLN A 10 40.18 -74.92 -6.21
CA GLN A 10 39.13 -74.61 -7.18
C GLN A 10 37.73 -74.71 -6.58
N LEU A 11 37.46 -75.73 -5.76
CA LEU A 11 36.17 -75.86 -5.07
C LEU A 11 35.99 -74.74 -4.04
N ALA A 12 37.06 -74.38 -3.30
CA ALA A 12 37.06 -73.26 -2.37
C ALA A 12 36.83 -71.92 -3.11
N ALA A 13 37.42 -71.73 -4.29
CA ALA A 13 37.19 -70.56 -5.12
C ALA A 13 35.73 -70.47 -5.61
N HIS A 14 35.15 -71.57 -6.08
CA HIS A 14 33.75 -71.62 -6.53
C HIS A 14 32.77 -71.38 -5.37
N VAL A 15 33.01 -71.99 -4.20
CA VAL A 15 32.22 -71.76 -2.99
C VAL A 15 32.31 -70.29 -2.56
N ASN A 16 33.51 -69.69 -2.58
CA ASN A 16 33.67 -68.26 -2.31
C ASN A 16 32.97 -67.39 -3.36
N GLN A 17 32.96 -67.78 -4.64
CA GLN A 17 32.29 -67.04 -5.70
C GLN A 17 30.76 -67.04 -5.55
N VAL A 18 30.17 -68.15 -5.10
CA VAL A 18 28.70 -68.27 -4.89
C VAL A 18 28.25 -67.68 -3.56
N LEU A 19 29.06 -67.80 -2.49
CA LEU A 19 28.71 -67.29 -1.17
C LEU A 19 29.03 -65.80 -0.99
N SER A 20 30.06 -65.27 -1.65
CA SER A 20 30.44 -63.85 -1.58
C SER A 20 29.27 -62.87 -1.83
N PRO A 21 28.46 -63.03 -2.90
CA PRO A 21 27.33 -62.14 -3.16
C PRO A 21 26.22 -62.26 -2.13
N LYS A 22 25.94 -63.47 -1.62
CA LYS A 22 24.89 -63.70 -0.61
C LYS A 22 25.30 -63.11 0.74
N ILE A 23 26.55 -63.31 1.14
CA ILE A 23 27.13 -62.71 2.36
C ILE A 23 27.10 -61.18 2.26
N LYS A 24 27.51 -60.62 1.11
CA LYS A 24 27.48 -59.16 0.88
C LYS A 24 26.07 -58.59 0.95
N ARG A 25 25.07 -59.26 0.35
CA ARG A 25 23.65 -58.84 0.45
C ARG A 25 23.13 -58.92 1.88
N HIS A 26 23.47 -59.97 2.61
CA HIS A 26 23.08 -60.10 4.01
C HIS A 26 23.71 -59.01 4.89
N GLN A 27 25.01 -58.72 4.69
CA GLN A 27 25.70 -57.61 5.35
C GLN A 27 25.08 -56.25 5.01
N MET A 28 24.74 -56.02 3.74
CA MET A 28 24.03 -54.80 3.34
C MET A 28 22.66 -54.67 4.02
N CYS A 29 21.88 -55.76 4.09
CA CYS A 29 20.58 -55.78 4.77
C CYS A 29 20.71 -55.51 6.28
N LEU A 30 21.73 -56.07 6.93
CA LEU A 30 22.02 -55.77 8.35
C LEU A 30 22.44 -54.31 8.54
N ALA A 31 23.26 -53.76 7.64
CA ALA A 31 23.66 -52.36 7.68
C ALA A 31 22.46 -51.42 7.44
N GLU A 32 21.59 -51.72 6.48
CA GLU A 32 20.36 -50.97 6.21
C GLU A 32 19.42 -51.00 7.43
N ARG A 33 19.26 -52.17 8.07
CA ARG A 33 18.49 -52.30 9.31
C ARG A 33 19.10 -51.52 10.47
N ALA A 34 20.43 -51.49 10.59
CA ALA A 34 21.13 -50.70 11.59
C ALA A 34 20.94 -49.20 11.36
N MET A 35 21.08 -48.72 10.12
CA MET A 35 20.81 -47.32 9.77
C MET A 35 19.35 -46.93 10.00
N ALA A 36 18.39 -47.80 9.66
CA ALA A 36 16.98 -47.56 9.92
C ALA A 36 16.67 -47.51 11.42
N ALA A 37 17.32 -48.35 12.24
CA ALA A 37 17.18 -48.33 13.69
C ALA A 37 17.77 -47.05 14.31
N GLU A 38 18.92 -46.60 13.82
CA GLU A 38 19.54 -45.33 14.23
C GLU A 38 18.63 -44.15 13.88
N HIS A 39 18.15 -44.07 12.64
CA HIS A 39 17.23 -43.02 12.20
C HIS A 39 15.91 -43.02 12.99
N ALA A 40 15.37 -44.20 13.31
CA ALA A 40 14.19 -44.32 14.17
C ALA A 40 14.46 -43.82 15.60
N SER A 41 15.67 -44.03 16.13
CA SER A 41 16.10 -43.48 17.42
C SER A 41 16.18 -41.96 17.38
N THR A 42 16.79 -41.39 16.34
CA THR A 42 16.87 -39.93 16.15
C THR A 42 15.49 -39.29 16.09
N ILE A 43 14.56 -39.85 15.31
CA ILE A 43 13.17 -39.35 15.24
C ILE A 43 12.49 -39.45 16.62
N ALA A 44 12.73 -40.53 17.38
CA ALA A 44 12.15 -40.68 18.71
C ALA A 44 12.67 -39.63 19.69
N GLU A 45 13.94 -39.26 19.61
CA GLU A 45 14.55 -38.20 20.40
C GLU A 45 14.01 -36.82 20.01
N GLU A 46 13.93 -36.51 18.72
CA GLU A 46 13.33 -35.27 18.20
C GLU A 46 11.86 -35.12 18.63
N ARG A 47 11.10 -36.22 18.58
CA ARG A 47 9.71 -36.22 19.07
C ARG A 47 9.66 -35.89 20.57
N LYS A 48 10.59 -36.43 21.36
CA LYS A 48 10.65 -36.18 22.80
C LYS A 48 11.00 -34.72 23.10
N THR A 49 11.96 -34.14 22.39
CA THR A 49 12.32 -32.72 22.56
C THR A 49 11.15 -31.80 22.19
N LEU A 50 10.49 -32.04 21.06
CA LEU A 50 9.30 -31.29 20.64
C LEU A 50 8.16 -31.38 21.66
N LEU A 51 7.93 -32.54 22.27
CA LEU A 51 6.91 -32.68 23.32
C LEU A 51 7.25 -31.85 24.57
N THR A 52 8.52 -31.80 24.96
CA THR A 52 8.95 -30.96 26.09
C THR A 52 8.82 -29.47 25.79
N GLU A 53 9.13 -29.04 24.57
CA GLU A 53 8.97 -27.65 24.14
C GLU A 53 7.48 -27.25 24.11
N LEU A 54 6.61 -28.12 23.59
CA LEU A 54 5.17 -27.90 23.57
C LEU A 54 4.59 -27.73 24.98
N GLU A 55 5.08 -28.52 25.95
CA GLU A 55 4.65 -28.40 27.34
C GLU A 55 5.16 -27.10 28.00
N GLN A 56 6.40 -26.71 27.72
CA GLN A 56 6.93 -25.41 28.17
C GLN A 56 6.12 -24.25 27.61
N ASP A 57 5.76 -24.30 26.33
CA ASP A 57 4.96 -23.26 25.68
C ASP A 57 3.53 -23.21 26.22
N ARG A 58 2.91 -24.37 26.51
CA ARG A 58 1.62 -24.42 27.22
C ARG A 58 1.68 -23.71 28.57
N GLN A 59 2.73 -23.96 29.35
CA GLN A 59 2.94 -23.30 30.64
C GLN A 59 3.14 -21.79 30.48
N LYS A 60 3.96 -21.35 29.51
CA LYS A 60 4.13 -19.92 29.18
C LYS A 60 2.79 -19.28 28.82
N LEU A 61 2.00 -19.93 27.98
CA LEU A 61 0.71 -19.43 27.51
C LEU A 61 -0.30 -19.34 28.68
N MET A 62 -0.29 -20.31 29.60
CA MET A 62 -1.10 -20.26 30.82
C MET A 62 -0.72 -19.08 31.72
N ARG A 63 0.59 -18.84 31.94
CA ARG A 63 1.09 -17.68 32.72
C ARG A 63 0.72 -16.34 32.06
N LEU A 64 0.83 -16.26 30.74
CA LEU A 64 0.45 -15.06 30.00
C LEU A 64 -1.07 -14.80 30.09
N ARG A 65 -1.89 -15.85 29.98
CA ARG A 65 -3.35 -15.74 30.15
C ARG A 65 -3.73 -15.31 31.56
N SER A 66 -3.12 -15.87 32.60
CA SER A 66 -3.41 -15.48 33.99
C SER A 66 -2.99 -14.04 34.26
N SER A 67 -1.80 -13.62 33.80
CA SER A 67 -1.33 -12.24 33.91
C SER A 67 -2.25 -11.26 33.16
N LEU A 68 -2.69 -11.61 31.95
CA LEU A 68 -3.60 -10.81 31.16
C LEU A 68 -4.97 -10.67 31.86
N ASN A 69 -5.50 -11.75 32.43
CA ASN A 69 -6.74 -11.71 33.19
C ASN A 69 -6.60 -10.85 34.45
N GLN A 70 -5.49 -10.97 35.19
CA GLN A 70 -5.23 -10.12 36.34
C GLN A 70 -5.17 -8.64 35.97
N ARG A 71 -4.47 -8.29 34.87
CA ARG A 71 -4.41 -6.91 34.36
C ARG A 71 -5.78 -6.40 33.95
N LYS A 72 -6.63 -7.24 33.34
CA LYS A 72 -8.01 -6.89 32.99
C LYS A 72 -8.85 -6.58 34.22
N GLU A 73 -8.74 -7.39 35.28
CA GLU A 73 -9.47 -7.14 36.52
C GLU A 73 -8.98 -5.88 37.24
N THR A 74 -7.65 -5.66 37.30
CA THR A 74 -7.09 -4.41 37.82
C THR A 74 -7.58 -3.18 37.04
N LEU A 75 -7.66 -3.26 35.72
CA LEU A 75 -8.19 -2.19 34.87
C LEU A 75 -9.68 -1.93 35.14
N LYS A 76 -10.48 -2.98 35.28
CA LYS A 76 -11.91 -2.84 35.63
C LYS A 76 -12.09 -2.14 36.97
N LEU A 77 -11.33 -2.56 37.99
CA LEU A 77 -11.37 -1.97 39.32
C LEU A 77 -10.90 -0.50 39.31
N SER A 78 -9.83 -0.18 38.59
CA SER A 78 -9.37 1.20 38.46
C SER A 78 -10.38 2.08 37.71
N MET A 79 -11.02 1.54 36.67
CA MET A 79 -12.08 2.24 35.93
C MET A 79 -13.32 2.51 36.80
N ALA A 80 -13.73 1.53 37.61
CA ALA A 80 -14.82 1.71 38.58
C ALA A 80 -14.48 2.78 39.63
N ARG A 81 -13.27 2.74 40.20
CA ARG A 81 -12.77 3.77 41.13
C ARG A 81 -12.74 5.16 40.49
N PHE A 82 -12.25 5.25 39.26
CA PHE A 82 -12.23 6.50 38.50
C PHE A 82 -13.64 7.02 38.25
N GLN A 83 -14.60 6.15 37.93
CA GLN A 83 -15.97 6.55 37.68
C GLN A 83 -16.66 7.08 38.95
N VAL A 84 -16.44 6.42 40.10
CA VAL A 84 -16.92 6.93 41.41
C VAL A 84 -16.27 8.28 41.74
N ALA A 85 -14.95 8.41 41.55
CA ALA A 85 -14.25 9.67 41.77
C ALA A 85 -14.73 10.79 40.82
N LYS A 86 -15.10 10.43 39.57
CA LYS A 86 -15.67 11.36 38.59
C LYS A 86 -17.06 11.84 38.99
N MET A 87 -17.89 10.97 39.58
CA MET A 87 -19.23 11.35 40.06
C MET A 87 -19.19 12.15 41.36
N ASN A 88 -18.23 11.86 42.25
CA ASN A 88 -18.09 12.52 43.55
C ASN A 88 -17.14 13.74 43.52
N GLY A 89 -16.50 14.02 42.38
CA GLY A 89 -15.59 15.15 42.22
C GLY A 89 -16.34 16.49 42.27
N PRO A 90 -15.66 17.60 42.66
CA PRO A 90 -16.29 18.91 42.70
C PRO A 90 -16.88 19.27 41.33
N PRO A 91 -18.17 19.61 41.23
CA PRO A 91 -18.83 19.88 39.94
C PRO A 91 -18.17 21.05 39.19
N ALA A 92 -17.50 21.95 39.90
CA ALA A 92 -16.72 23.03 39.29
C ALA A 92 -15.56 22.53 38.42
N ILE A 93 -14.85 21.47 38.86
CA ILE A 93 -13.70 20.90 38.15
C ILE A 93 -14.18 20.06 36.95
N THR A 94 -15.24 19.27 37.12
CA THR A 94 -15.78 18.47 36.00
C THR A 94 -16.34 19.37 34.90
N ASN A 95 -17.03 20.45 35.27
CA ASN A 95 -17.53 21.44 34.31
C ASN A 95 -16.39 22.21 33.62
N SER A 96 -15.31 22.56 34.31
CA SER A 96 -14.16 23.23 33.69
C SER A 96 -13.42 22.30 32.72
N VAL A 97 -13.21 21.03 33.09
CA VAL A 97 -12.64 20.01 32.21
C VAL A 97 -13.53 19.81 30.98
N ASN A 98 -14.84 19.67 31.15
CA ASN A 98 -15.78 19.52 30.02
C ASN A 98 -15.70 20.72 29.08
N ARG A 99 -15.73 21.96 29.61
CA ARG A 99 -15.58 23.19 28.81
C ARG A 99 -14.26 23.23 28.05
N ILE A 100 -13.16 22.87 28.70
CA ILE A 100 -11.84 22.81 28.05
C ILE A 100 -11.87 21.75 26.93
N THR A 101 -12.44 20.56 27.18
CA THR A 101 -12.53 19.50 26.18
C THR A 101 -13.41 19.89 24.98
N GLU A 102 -14.53 20.55 25.21
CA GLU A 102 -15.42 21.07 24.16
C GLU A 102 -14.72 22.18 23.36
N HIS A 103 -14.01 23.07 24.04
CA HIS A 103 -13.21 24.12 23.40
C HIS A 103 -12.11 23.51 22.51
N TRP A 104 -11.35 22.54 23.01
CA TRP A 104 -10.35 21.81 22.22
C TRP A 104 -10.97 21.07 21.03
N ALA A 105 -12.11 20.42 21.21
CA ALA A 105 -12.83 19.76 20.12
C ALA A 105 -13.26 20.77 19.04
N SER A 106 -13.77 21.93 19.44
CA SER A 106 -14.13 23.02 18.53
C SER A 106 -12.93 23.57 17.78
N VAL A 107 -11.83 23.87 18.47
CA VAL A 107 -10.58 24.35 17.87
C VAL A 107 -10.01 23.32 16.90
N HIS A 108 -10.01 22.04 17.25
CA HIS A 108 -9.55 20.96 16.38
C HIS A 108 -10.44 20.80 15.14
N GLN A 109 -11.76 20.93 15.29
CA GLN A 109 -12.69 20.91 14.16
C GLN A 109 -12.43 22.10 13.21
N LYS A 110 -12.22 23.30 13.76
CA LYS A 110 -11.89 24.50 12.98
C LYS A 110 -10.56 24.34 12.25
N LEU A 111 -9.50 23.93 12.96
CA LEU A 111 -8.18 23.64 12.37
C LEU A 111 -8.29 22.60 11.26
N GLY A 112 -9.06 21.55 11.50
CA GLY A 112 -9.31 20.50 10.54
C GLY A 112 -10.04 20.97 9.28
N HIS A 113 -11.03 21.86 9.43
CA HIS A 113 -11.70 22.51 8.30
C HIS A 113 -10.74 23.43 7.54
N SER A 114 -9.97 24.27 8.23
CA SER A 114 -8.96 25.14 7.62
C SER A 114 -7.92 24.34 6.82
N ARG A 115 -7.45 23.20 7.34
CA ARG A 115 -6.54 22.30 6.61
C ARG A 115 -7.16 21.73 5.34
N ARG A 116 -8.45 21.35 5.37
CA ARG A 116 -9.16 20.90 4.17
C ARG A 116 -9.21 21.98 3.10
N VAL A 117 -9.55 23.20 3.50
CA VAL A 117 -9.58 24.36 2.58
C VAL A 117 -8.20 24.60 2.00
N LEU A 118 -7.14 24.66 2.83
CA LEU A 118 -5.77 24.88 2.35
C LEU A 118 -5.31 23.80 1.37
N VAL A 119 -5.58 22.52 1.66
CA VAL A 119 -5.22 21.44 0.74
C VAL A 119 -6.04 21.49 -0.55
N ALA A 120 -7.32 21.86 -0.49
CA ALA A 120 -8.13 22.07 -1.69
C ALA A 120 -7.58 23.22 -2.54
N GLU A 121 -7.19 24.34 -1.92
CA GLU A 121 -6.53 25.46 -2.61
C GLU A 121 -5.19 25.06 -3.21
N VAL A 122 -4.41 24.19 -2.55
CA VAL A 122 -3.18 23.65 -3.18
C VAL A 122 -3.52 22.83 -4.42
N VAL A 123 -4.55 21.99 -4.38
CA VAL A 123 -4.97 21.19 -5.54
C VAL A 123 -5.40 22.09 -6.70
N THR A 124 -6.11 23.19 -6.43
CA THR A 124 -6.53 24.16 -7.45
C THR A 124 -5.36 24.98 -7.99
N LEU A 125 -4.43 25.42 -7.14
CA LEU A 125 -3.22 26.16 -7.54
C LEU A 125 -2.32 25.37 -8.49
N PHE A 126 -2.22 24.06 -8.31
CA PHE A 126 -1.47 23.18 -9.21
C PHE A 126 -2.29 22.67 -10.40
N ASP A 127 -3.55 23.13 -10.56
CA ASP A 127 -4.50 22.68 -11.59
C ASP A 127 -4.54 21.15 -11.74
N LEU A 128 -4.49 20.43 -10.60
CA LEU A 128 -4.46 18.97 -10.60
C LEU A 128 -5.87 18.43 -10.89
N LYS A 129 -6.07 17.91 -12.10
CA LYS A 129 -7.38 17.43 -12.56
C LYS A 129 -7.29 16.11 -13.30
N ASN A 130 -8.40 15.37 -13.22
CA ASN A 130 -8.65 14.21 -14.07
C ASN A 130 -9.32 14.74 -15.35
N VAL A 131 -8.66 14.57 -16.48
CA VAL A 131 -9.22 14.82 -17.80
C VAL A 131 -9.77 13.47 -18.30
N PRO A 132 -11.10 13.27 -18.31
CA PRO A 132 -11.66 12.10 -18.95
C PRO A 132 -11.27 12.17 -20.43
N GLU A 133 -10.68 11.12 -20.96
CA GLU A 133 -10.27 11.07 -22.37
C GLU A 133 -11.50 11.30 -23.24
N ARG A 134 -11.63 12.53 -23.74
CA ARG A 134 -12.67 12.89 -24.67
C ARG A 134 -12.27 12.19 -25.96
N ARG A 135 -12.90 11.04 -26.23
CA ARG A 135 -12.78 10.22 -27.45
C ARG A 135 -11.99 10.98 -28.51
N ARG A 136 -10.76 10.53 -28.80
CA ARG A 136 -10.08 10.79 -30.08
C ARG A 136 -10.95 10.22 -31.22
N ALA A 137 -12.11 10.82 -31.43
CA ALA A 137 -12.93 10.64 -32.61
C ALA A 137 -12.52 11.75 -33.57
N THR A 138 -12.17 11.33 -34.78
CA THR A 138 -12.02 12.14 -36.00
C THR A 138 -10.88 13.16 -36.04
N ALA A 139 -9.65 12.67 -36.20
CA ALA A 139 -8.58 13.44 -36.87
C ALA A 139 -7.85 12.59 -37.94
N ALA A 140 -8.58 11.64 -38.54
CA ALA A 140 -8.15 10.87 -39.71
C ALA A 140 -9.32 10.75 -40.70
N SER A 141 -9.73 11.87 -41.28
CA SER A 141 -10.31 11.90 -42.63
C SER A 141 -10.11 13.30 -43.22
N LEU A 142 -9.10 13.43 -44.07
CA LEU A 142 -9.12 14.43 -45.13
C LEU A 142 -10.29 14.10 -46.06
N PRO A 143 -11.05 15.11 -46.49
CA PRO A 143 -10.97 15.42 -47.90
C PRO A 143 -10.83 16.92 -48.17
N THR A 144 -9.91 17.22 -49.08
CA THR A 144 -9.80 18.41 -49.91
C THR A 144 -11.12 18.76 -50.61
N THR A 145 -11.59 20.02 -50.51
CA THR A 145 -11.97 20.87 -51.68
C THR A 145 -12.41 22.30 -51.30
N THR A 146 -11.66 23.28 -51.84
CA THR A 146 -12.09 24.53 -52.51
C THR A 146 -13.15 25.49 -51.90
N THR A 147 -12.64 26.63 -51.44
CA THR A 147 -12.97 28.03 -51.81
C THR A 147 -14.31 28.36 -52.52
N SER A 148 -15.17 29.15 -51.86
CA SER A 148 -15.70 30.47 -52.31
C SER A 148 -16.65 31.04 -51.24
N THR A 149 -16.34 32.18 -50.62
CA THR A 149 -16.68 33.57 -50.98
C THR A 149 -18.15 33.96 -50.76
N GLY A 150 -18.40 34.87 -49.80
CA GLY A 150 -19.49 35.85 -49.87
C GLY A 150 -20.36 36.03 -48.62
N GLY A 151 -20.40 37.26 -48.09
CA GLY A 151 -21.67 37.89 -47.71
C GLY A 151 -22.03 38.03 -46.23
N THR A 152 -21.58 39.14 -45.62
CA THR A 152 -22.38 40.18 -44.93
C THR A 152 -23.36 39.85 -43.79
N SER A 153 -23.19 40.63 -42.70
CA SER A 153 -24.20 41.33 -41.87
C SER A 153 -25.22 40.50 -41.08
N ASP A 154 -25.15 40.52 -39.74
CA ASP A 154 -25.86 41.54 -38.94
C ASP A 154 -25.88 41.26 -37.42
N LEU A 155 -25.88 42.37 -36.70
CA LEU A 155 -26.26 42.64 -35.31
C LEU A 155 -27.28 41.69 -34.64
N ASN A 156 -27.04 41.31 -33.37
CA ASN A 156 -27.81 41.90 -32.26
C ASN A 156 -27.33 41.48 -30.86
N GLN A 157 -27.29 42.49 -29.99
CA GLN A 157 -27.14 42.40 -28.54
C GLN A 157 -28.51 42.19 -27.86
N SER A 158 -28.50 41.55 -26.68
CA SER A 158 -29.31 41.82 -25.46
C SER A 158 -29.04 40.62 -24.52
N ILE A 159 -28.59 40.73 -23.27
CA ILE A 159 -28.96 41.54 -22.10
C ILE A 159 -30.47 41.54 -21.81
N LEU A 160 -30.93 40.62 -20.95
CA LEU A 160 -31.47 40.93 -19.61
C LEU A 160 -31.97 39.66 -18.90
N SER A 161 -31.56 39.59 -17.64
CA SER A 161 -32.15 39.02 -16.43
C SER A 161 -33.52 38.33 -16.50
N ASN A 162 -33.67 37.25 -15.72
CA ASN A 162 -34.85 37.09 -14.87
C ASN A 162 -34.58 36.27 -13.61
N THR A 163 -35.27 36.70 -12.56
CA THR A 163 -35.16 36.38 -11.13
C THR A 163 -36.26 35.38 -10.74
N THR A 164 -36.09 34.76 -9.56
CA THR A 164 -37.15 34.13 -8.70
C THR A 164 -37.64 32.75 -9.21
N THR A 165 -37.88 31.70 -8.41
CA THR A 165 -38.52 31.62 -7.08
C THR A 165 -38.34 30.23 -6.45
N LEU A 166 -38.44 30.20 -5.12
CA LEU A 166 -38.54 29.10 -4.16
C LEU A 166 -39.60 28.02 -4.48
N THR A 167 -39.37 26.78 -4.00
CA THR A 167 -40.27 25.94 -3.14
C THR A 167 -39.73 24.49 -3.11
N GLY A 168 -39.50 23.89 -1.93
CA GLY A 168 -40.43 22.97 -1.25
C GLY A 168 -40.50 21.64 -2.02
N GLY A 169 -39.80 20.56 -1.66
CA GLY A 169 -39.92 19.82 -0.41
C GLY A 169 -40.84 18.62 -0.63
N THR A 170 -40.29 17.40 -0.64
CA THR A 170 -40.93 16.19 -0.09
C THR A 170 -40.02 14.97 -0.24
N ALA A 171 -39.82 14.30 0.88
CA ALA A 171 -39.23 12.99 0.99
C ALA A 171 -40.12 11.92 0.33
N SER A 172 -39.50 10.93 -0.29
CA SER A 172 -40.12 9.63 -0.54
C SER A 172 -39.10 8.51 -0.36
N THR A 173 -39.23 7.88 0.80
CA THR A 173 -38.74 6.55 1.17
C THR A 173 -39.20 5.52 0.14
N SER A 174 -38.29 4.68 -0.39
CA SER A 174 -38.66 3.43 -1.05
C SER A 174 -37.67 2.31 -0.73
N THR A 175 -38.06 1.56 0.29
CA THR A 175 -38.13 0.10 0.41
C THR A 175 -37.26 -0.78 -0.49
N ARG A 176 -36.41 -1.53 0.23
CA ARG A 176 -35.75 -2.81 -0.10
C ARG A 176 -36.54 -3.73 -1.05
N HIS A 177 -35.84 -4.28 -2.04
CA HIS A 177 -36.02 -5.67 -2.45
C HIS A 177 -34.67 -6.39 -2.62
N SER A 178 -34.49 -7.41 -1.79
CA SER A 178 -33.45 -8.43 -1.88
C SER A 178 -33.92 -9.50 -2.86
N THR A 179 -33.14 -9.78 -3.89
CA THR A 179 -33.22 -11.06 -4.62
C THR A 179 -31.83 -11.64 -4.77
N LYS A 180 -31.58 -12.71 -4.02
CA LYS A 180 -30.45 -13.63 -4.18
C LYS A 180 -30.66 -14.45 -5.46
N LYS A 181 -29.71 -14.39 -6.40
CA LYS A 181 -29.44 -15.43 -7.42
C LYS A 181 -27.91 -15.47 -7.60
N SER A 182 -27.26 -16.46 -7.01
CA SER A 182 -26.87 -17.73 -7.64
C SER A 182 -25.75 -17.56 -8.66
N THR A 183 -24.56 -17.87 -8.15
CA THR A 183 -23.31 -18.28 -8.80
C THR A 183 -23.45 -18.85 -10.22
N LYS A 184 -22.79 -18.20 -11.17
CA LYS A 184 -22.23 -18.85 -12.35
C LYS A 184 -20.85 -18.24 -12.60
N LEU A 185 -19.81 -18.95 -12.16
CA LEU A 185 -18.42 -18.66 -12.48
C LEU A 185 -18.26 -18.65 -14.00
N ARG A 186 -18.06 -17.46 -14.57
CA ARG A 186 -17.44 -17.29 -15.88
C ARG A 186 -16.02 -16.81 -15.64
N VAL A 187 -15.08 -17.72 -15.85
CA VAL A 187 -13.66 -17.40 -16.03
C VAL A 187 -13.52 -16.80 -17.42
N ARG A 188 -13.74 -15.49 -17.52
CA ARG A 188 -13.38 -14.64 -18.66
C ARG A 188 -13.51 -13.20 -18.19
N ASP A 189 -12.54 -12.37 -18.57
CA ASP A 189 -12.42 -10.92 -18.33
C ASP A 189 -11.39 -10.56 -17.24
N TYR A 190 -10.10 -10.76 -17.57
CA TYR A 190 -8.97 -10.06 -16.96
C TYR A 190 -8.38 -9.07 -17.98
N LEU A 191 -9.19 -8.12 -18.42
CA LEU A 191 -8.77 -6.84 -18.98
C LEU A 191 -9.92 -5.89 -18.64
N GLU A 192 -9.98 -5.44 -17.39
CA GLU A 192 -10.78 -4.27 -17.06
C GLU A 192 -10.26 -3.14 -17.97
N GLU A 193 -11.12 -2.65 -18.84
CA GLU A 193 -10.93 -1.40 -19.59
C GLU A 193 -10.76 -0.27 -18.56
N ASP A 194 -9.55 -0.10 -18.05
CA ASP A 194 -9.16 1.10 -17.31
C ASP A 194 -9.37 2.27 -18.27
N SER A 195 -10.49 2.95 -18.09
CA SER A 195 -10.74 4.30 -18.60
C SER A 195 -9.44 5.07 -18.48
N TRP A 196 -8.82 5.38 -19.62
CA TRP A 196 -7.58 6.14 -19.77
C TRP A 196 -7.78 7.56 -19.27
N ASN A 197 -7.99 7.71 -17.97
CA ASN A 197 -8.13 9.00 -17.33
C ASN A 197 -6.75 9.61 -17.30
N GLU A 198 -6.56 10.66 -18.09
CA GLU A 198 -5.30 11.39 -18.10
C GLU A 198 -5.33 12.37 -16.93
N PHE A 199 -4.34 12.24 -16.05
CA PHE A 199 -4.17 13.17 -14.93
C PHE A 199 -3.13 14.21 -15.32
N LEU A 200 -3.47 15.48 -15.13
CA LEU A 200 -2.60 16.60 -15.47
C LEU A 200 -2.25 17.40 -14.22
N ILE A 201 -1.02 17.87 -14.12
CA ILE A 201 -0.57 18.85 -13.13
C ILE A 201 0.00 20.05 -13.89
N VAL A 202 -0.56 21.25 -13.65
CA VAL A 202 -0.22 22.48 -14.38
C VAL A 202 -0.31 22.27 -15.91
N GLY A 203 -1.34 21.53 -16.35
CA GLY A 203 -1.58 21.22 -17.75
C GLY A 203 -0.65 20.18 -18.39
N ARG A 204 0.23 19.52 -17.62
CA ARG A 204 1.17 18.51 -18.14
C ARG A 204 0.85 17.11 -17.60
N PRO A 205 0.85 16.07 -18.44
CA PRO A 205 0.70 14.70 -17.99
C PRO A 205 2.02 14.17 -17.40
N LEU A 206 1.93 13.26 -16.43
CA LEU A 206 3.09 12.48 -16.01
C LEU A 206 3.06 11.12 -16.72
N PRO A 207 4.09 10.77 -17.51
CA PRO A 207 4.13 9.50 -18.20
C PRO A 207 4.09 8.31 -17.23
N THR A 208 3.13 7.40 -17.44
CA THR A 208 3.05 6.10 -16.77
C THR A 208 3.64 5.02 -17.70
N GLY A 209 4.95 5.07 -17.96
CA GLY A 209 5.57 4.12 -18.89
C GLY A 209 7.02 4.44 -19.23
N TYR A 210 7.43 4.12 -20.46
CA TYR A 210 8.77 4.36 -20.97
C TYR A 210 9.06 5.87 -21.08
N PHE A 211 9.88 6.40 -20.17
CA PHE A 211 10.28 7.82 -20.14
C PHE A 211 11.12 8.26 -21.35
N GLU A 212 11.65 7.31 -22.13
CA GLU A 212 12.53 7.58 -23.28
C GLU A 212 11.84 8.34 -24.42
N ASN A 213 10.52 8.23 -24.53
CA ASN A 213 9.74 8.86 -25.61
C ASN A 213 9.27 10.27 -25.29
N TYR A 214 9.60 10.80 -24.11
CA TYR A 214 9.11 12.07 -23.61
C TYR A 214 10.24 13.06 -23.45
N ASP A 215 9.91 14.35 -23.57
CA ASP A 215 10.87 15.40 -23.30
C ASP A 215 11.28 15.38 -21.82
N ARG A 216 12.59 15.36 -21.57
CA ARG A 216 13.13 15.24 -20.21
C ARG A 216 12.82 16.49 -19.41
N ASP A 217 12.83 17.66 -20.03
CA ASP A 217 12.53 18.92 -19.37
C ASP A 217 11.05 18.98 -18.94
N GLU A 218 10.16 18.43 -19.76
CA GLU A 218 8.74 18.26 -19.40
C GLU A 218 8.56 17.30 -18.22
N ILE A 219 9.23 16.15 -18.21
CA ILE A 219 9.19 15.21 -17.08
C ILE A 219 9.73 15.88 -15.82
N ASN A 220 10.90 16.51 -15.90
CA ASN A 220 11.54 17.14 -14.75
C ASN A 220 10.67 18.24 -14.15
N THR A 221 10.11 19.11 -14.99
CA THR A 221 9.17 20.16 -14.56
C THR A 221 7.93 19.56 -13.88
N THR A 222 7.39 18.47 -14.43
CA THR A 222 6.20 17.80 -13.87
C THR A 222 6.51 17.17 -12.51
N ILE A 223 7.66 16.50 -12.38
CA ILE A 223 8.11 15.91 -11.11
C ILE A 223 8.39 16.98 -10.06
N GLU A 224 8.97 18.12 -10.45
CA GLU A 224 9.16 19.26 -9.54
C GLU A 224 7.82 19.75 -8.98
N ASN A 225 6.81 19.93 -9.83
CA ASN A 225 5.46 20.29 -9.39
C ASN A 225 4.86 19.24 -8.43
N VAL A 226 5.05 17.95 -8.69
CA VAL A 226 4.62 16.86 -7.80
C VAL A 226 5.31 16.94 -6.45
N ILE A 227 6.62 17.18 -6.40
CA ILE A 227 7.39 17.31 -5.16
C ILE A 227 6.89 18.51 -4.36
N HIS A 228 6.74 19.66 -5.01
CA HIS A 228 6.25 20.88 -4.37
C HIS A 228 4.87 20.68 -3.77
N MET A 229 3.94 20.14 -4.55
CA MET A 229 2.59 19.84 -4.09
C MET A 229 2.60 18.83 -2.94
N THR A 230 3.34 17.73 -3.06
CA THR A 230 3.44 16.71 -2.01
C THR A 230 3.95 17.29 -0.69
N ARG A 231 4.98 18.14 -0.74
CA ARG A 231 5.52 18.82 0.45
C ARG A 231 4.50 19.77 1.07
N LEU A 232 3.83 20.60 0.27
CA LEU A 232 2.79 21.52 0.75
C LEU A 232 1.64 20.77 1.43
N VAL A 233 1.13 19.72 0.77
CA VAL A 233 0.04 18.91 1.33
C VAL A 233 0.49 18.22 2.63
N ALA A 234 1.69 17.64 2.67
CA ALA A 234 2.22 17.03 3.89
C ALA A 234 2.39 18.05 5.03
N CYS A 235 2.87 19.26 4.73
CA CYS A 235 3.00 20.36 5.69
C CYS A 235 1.63 20.81 6.23
N TYR A 236 0.64 21.03 5.37
CA TYR A 236 -0.70 21.44 5.81
C TYR A 236 -1.42 20.35 6.62
N LEU A 237 -1.20 19.09 6.28
CA LEU A 237 -1.77 17.96 7.03
C LEU A 237 -1.01 17.66 8.33
N GLY A 238 0.22 18.17 8.48
CA GLY A 238 1.09 17.87 9.62
C GLY A 238 1.57 16.41 9.61
N VAL A 239 1.77 15.83 8.43
CA VAL A 239 2.22 14.44 8.26
C VAL A 239 3.71 14.42 7.98
N LYS A 240 4.49 13.72 8.82
CA LYS A 240 5.91 13.51 8.58
C LYS A 240 6.09 12.41 7.54
N LEU A 241 6.74 12.74 6.42
CA LEU A 241 7.00 11.78 5.35
C LEU A 241 8.19 10.85 5.70
N PRO A 242 8.16 9.58 5.26
CA PRO A 242 9.22 8.61 5.52
C PRO A 242 10.52 8.91 4.74
N PHE A 243 10.39 9.49 3.54
CA PHE A 243 11.53 9.91 2.72
C PHE A 243 11.59 11.44 2.65
N GLU A 244 12.76 12.01 2.92
CA GLU A 244 12.96 13.45 2.92
C GLU A 244 13.44 13.91 1.54
N THR A 245 12.77 14.94 1.02
CA THR A 245 13.13 15.62 -0.23
C THR A 245 13.92 16.88 0.07
N PHE A 246 15.07 17.07 -0.56
CA PHE A 246 15.91 18.25 -0.39
C PHE A 246 16.45 18.72 -1.74
N LEU A 247 16.81 20.01 -1.80
CA LEU A 247 17.35 20.65 -3.00
C LEU A 247 18.87 20.72 -2.89
N LYS A 248 19.58 20.33 -3.95
CA LYS A 248 21.04 20.48 -4.05
C LYS A 248 21.38 20.92 -5.47
N LYS A 249 22.05 22.07 -5.63
CA LYS A 249 22.43 22.64 -6.93
C LYS A 249 21.23 22.75 -7.90
N SER A 250 20.10 23.26 -7.41
CA SER A 250 18.85 23.39 -8.16
C SER A 250 18.24 22.08 -8.66
N GLN A 251 18.65 20.94 -8.12
CA GLN A 251 18.10 19.62 -8.44
C GLN A 251 17.55 18.96 -7.18
N TYR A 252 16.41 18.28 -7.33
CA TYR A 252 15.78 17.58 -6.23
C TYR A 252 16.36 16.17 -6.05
N TYR A 253 16.52 15.81 -4.78
CA TYR A 253 16.94 14.48 -4.36
C TYR A 253 16.06 13.99 -3.22
N ILE A 254 16.00 12.68 -3.05
CA ILE A 254 15.25 12.01 -2.00
C ILE A 254 16.11 10.95 -1.29
N HIS A 255 15.98 10.84 0.02
CA HIS A 255 16.62 9.80 0.82
C HIS A 255 15.72 9.32 1.96
N ALA A 256 16.01 8.14 2.49
CA ALA A 256 15.34 7.63 3.70
C ALA A 256 15.71 8.51 4.89
N ALA A 257 14.73 9.03 5.63
CA ALA A 257 14.99 9.92 6.77
C ALA A 257 15.65 9.18 7.96
N MET A 258 15.48 7.86 8.05
CA MET A 258 15.88 7.07 9.22
C MET A 258 17.20 6.31 9.06
N THR A 259 17.80 6.31 7.86
CA THR A 259 18.98 5.49 7.58
C THR A 259 20.18 6.41 7.34
N ALA A 260 21.04 6.52 8.36
CA ALA A 260 22.30 7.25 8.24
C ALA A 260 23.13 6.64 7.09
N GLY A 261 23.56 7.47 6.14
CA GLY A 261 24.31 7.03 4.95
C GLY A 261 23.46 6.47 3.81
N ALA A 262 22.13 6.58 3.85
CA ALA A 262 21.29 6.18 2.71
C ALA A 262 21.72 6.90 1.42
N LYS A 263 21.83 6.12 0.33
CA LYS A 263 22.13 6.67 -0.99
C LYS A 263 21.01 7.63 -1.39
N ARG A 264 21.41 8.82 -1.83
CA ARG A 264 20.51 9.87 -2.34
C ARG A 264 20.09 9.49 -3.75
N ALA A 265 18.80 9.41 -4.00
CA ALA A 265 18.26 9.19 -5.32
C ALA A 265 17.87 10.53 -5.97
N PRO A 266 18.28 10.81 -7.22
CA PRO A 266 17.85 11.99 -7.96
C PRO A 266 16.35 11.91 -8.28
N LEU A 267 15.68 13.05 -8.28
CA LEU A 267 14.29 13.21 -8.75
C LEU A 267 14.22 14.00 -10.06
N TYR A 268 15.27 13.93 -10.86
CA TYR A 268 15.36 14.50 -12.19
C TYR A 268 15.97 13.46 -13.13
N LEU A 269 15.56 13.48 -14.39
CA LEU A 269 15.95 12.57 -15.45
C LEU A 269 17.01 13.20 -16.35
N THR A 270 18.07 12.46 -16.60
CA THR A 270 19.15 12.73 -17.56
C THR A 270 19.45 11.45 -18.34
N GLU A 271 20.27 11.55 -19.40
CA GLU A 271 20.64 10.41 -20.26
C GLU A 271 21.27 9.23 -19.53
N GLY A 272 22.01 9.49 -18.45
CA GLY A 272 22.78 8.48 -17.74
C GLY A 272 22.19 8.04 -16.39
N ASN A 273 21.02 8.54 -15.98
CA ASN A 273 20.55 8.36 -14.59
C ASN A 273 19.17 7.69 -14.44
N LEU A 274 18.67 7.04 -15.49
CA LEU A 274 17.33 6.43 -15.50
C LEU A 274 17.06 5.51 -14.29
N MET A 275 18.02 4.64 -13.96
CA MET A 275 17.91 3.71 -12.82
C MET A 275 17.80 4.44 -11.48
N PRO A 276 18.75 5.30 -11.08
CA PRO A 276 18.64 6.04 -9.81
C PRO A 276 17.47 7.02 -9.80
N PHE A 277 17.05 7.58 -10.95
CA PHE A 277 15.81 8.37 -11.06
C PHE A 277 14.57 7.53 -10.74
N THR A 278 14.46 6.33 -11.32
CA THR A 278 13.34 5.41 -11.07
C THR A 278 13.23 5.03 -9.58
N VAL A 279 14.38 4.81 -8.92
CA VAL A 279 14.42 4.58 -7.47
C VAL A 279 13.93 5.82 -6.70
N GLY A 280 14.34 7.01 -7.12
CA GLY A 280 13.85 8.27 -6.54
C GLY A 280 12.33 8.41 -6.68
N LEU A 281 11.81 8.16 -7.87
CA LEU A 281 10.38 8.20 -8.18
C LEU A 281 9.60 7.17 -7.35
N ALA A 282 10.15 5.97 -7.12
CA ALA A 282 9.56 4.98 -6.25
C ALA A 282 9.46 5.47 -4.79
N HIS A 283 10.50 6.13 -4.26
CA HIS A 283 10.44 6.74 -2.92
C HIS A 283 9.40 7.88 -2.85
N LEU A 284 9.29 8.69 -3.90
CA LEU A 284 8.28 9.75 -4.00
C LEU A 284 6.85 9.17 -4.02
N ASN A 285 6.62 8.13 -4.82
CA ASN A 285 5.35 7.42 -4.88
C ASN A 285 5.01 6.75 -3.54
N TYR A 286 6.01 6.23 -2.82
CA TYR A 286 5.80 5.74 -1.46
C TYR A 286 5.39 6.85 -0.50
N ASN A 287 6.01 8.04 -0.56
CA ASN A 287 5.60 9.19 0.24
C ASN A 287 4.13 9.57 -0.04
N ILE A 288 3.71 9.58 -1.29
CA ILE A 288 2.33 9.88 -1.70
C ILE A 288 1.37 8.78 -1.21
N ALA A 289 1.76 7.51 -1.32
CA ALA A 289 0.98 6.39 -0.80
C ALA A 289 0.83 6.46 0.73
N TYR A 290 1.91 6.81 1.43
CA TYR A 290 1.89 7.04 2.88
C TYR A 290 0.97 8.22 3.25
N LEU A 291 1.00 9.30 2.47
CA LEU A 291 0.11 10.44 2.64
C LEU A 291 -1.36 10.02 2.48
N CYS A 292 -1.69 9.25 1.45
CA CYS A 292 -3.02 8.68 1.25
C CYS A 292 -3.46 7.82 2.43
N HIS A 293 -2.58 6.91 2.88
CA HIS A 293 -2.84 6.06 4.04
C HIS A 293 -3.09 6.87 5.31
N SER A 294 -2.37 7.98 5.52
CA SER A 294 -2.60 8.89 6.66
C SER A 294 -4.00 9.52 6.65
N GLN A 295 -4.58 9.71 5.46
CA GLN A 295 -5.93 10.21 5.25
C GLN A 295 -7.00 9.09 5.25
N GLY A 296 -6.59 7.83 5.34
CA GLY A 296 -7.48 6.66 5.32
C GLY A 296 -7.82 6.18 3.91
N VAL A 297 -7.09 6.61 2.89
CA VAL A 297 -7.18 6.09 1.52
C VAL A 297 -6.21 4.93 1.38
N HIS A 298 -6.72 3.76 1.00
CA HIS A 298 -5.90 2.57 0.78
C HIS A 298 -5.47 2.46 -0.68
N ILE A 299 -4.15 2.47 -0.92
CA ILE A 299 -3.56 2.29 -2.26
C ILE A 299 -2.94 0.90 -2.33
N THR A 300 -3.31 0.13 -3.36
CA THR A 300 -2.69 -1.16 -3.67
C THR A 300 -1.33 -0.96 -4.33
N LEU A 301 -0.42 -1.92 -4.18
CA LEU A 301 0.93 -1.82 -4.74
C LEU A 301 0.93 -1.62 -6.27
N ALA A 302 -0.04 -2.20 -6.97
CA ALA A 302 -0.21 -2.03 -8.42
C ALA A 302 -0.56 -0.59 -8.82
N LYS A 303 -1.25 0.17 -7.95
CA LYS A 303 -1.65 1.57 -8.19
C LYS A 303 -0.64 2.58 -7.67
N ALA A 304 0.39 2.13 -6.93
CA ALA A 304 1.41 3.03 -6.39
C ALA A 304 2.12 3.89 -7.47
N PRO A 305 2.36 3.40 -8.71
CA PRO A 305 2.94 4.22 -9.78
C PRO A 305 2.04 5.35 -10.30
N ASN A 306 0.72 5.35 -10.01
CA ASN A 306 -0.22 6.37 -10.47
C ASN A 306 -0.08 7.66 -9.63
N THR A 307 1.07 8.32 -9.74
CA THR A 307 1.50 9.45 -8.89
C THR A 307 0.44 10.54 -8.78
N LEU A 308 -0.07 11.02 -9.92
CA LEU A 308 -1.01 12.15 -9.97
C LEU A 308 -2.40 11.78 -9.47
N GLU A 309 -2.90 10.59 -9.82
CA GLU A 309 -4.17 10.06 -9.31
C GLU A 309 -4.13 9.95 -7.78
N ASN A 310 -3.08 9.33 -7.24
CA ASN A 310 -2.90 9.15 -5.81
C ASN A 310 -2.77 10.48 -5.08
N LEU A 311 -2.04 11.44 -5.65
CA LEU A 311 -1.89 12.78 -5.08
C LEU A 311 -3.23 13.55 -5.06
N LEU A 312 -4.03 13.42 -6.11
CA LEU A 312 -5.37 13.99 -6.16
C LEU A 312 -6.30 13.33 -5.12
N ALA A 313 -6.21 12.01 -4.97
CA ALA A 313 -6.96 11.28 -3.95
C ALA A 313 -6.58 11.71 -2.52
N ALA A 314 -5.28 11.93 -2.25
CA ALA A 314 -4.80 12.48 -0.98
C ALA A 314 -5.38 13.87 -0.71
N GLY A 315 -5.37 14.74 -1.72
CA GLY A 315 -5.87 16.11 -1.63
C GLY A 315 -7.38 16.21 -1.39
N ARG A 316 -8.17 15.28 -1.97
CA ARG A 316 -9.63 15.24 -1.79
C ARG A 316 -10.08 14.57 -0.50
N SER A 317 -9.33 13.58 -0.02
CA SER A 317 -9.75 12.72 1.09
C SER A 317 -9.35 13.23 2.46
N VAL A 318 -9.02 14.52 2.60
CA VAL A 318 -8.45 15.08 3.83
C VAL A 318 -9.35 14.80 5.03
N ARG A 319 -8.89 13.89 5.87
CA ARG A 319 -9.61 13.39 7.03
C ARG A 319 -9.00 14.00 8.28
N THR A 320 -9.81 14.68 9.06
CA THR A 320 -9.42 15.13 10.40
C THR A 320 -9.38 13.91 11.30
N ARG A 321 -8.20 13.31 11.45
CA ARG A 321 -8.00 12.20 12.40
C ARG A 321 -8.36 12.71 13.80
N ILE A 322 -9.50 12.25 14.31
CA ILE A 322 -9.81 12.30 15.74
C ILE A 322 -9.20 11.01 16.29
N HIS A 323 -7.97 11.06 16.80
CA HIS A 323 -7.52 10.00 17.71
C HIS A 323 -8.34 10.20 19.00
N ARG A 324 -9.48 9.51 19.09
CA ARG A 324 -10.04 9.13 20.39
C ARG A 324 -9.12 8.02 20.91
N GLY A 325 -8.09 8.44 21.65
CA GLY A 325 -7.41 7.59 22.62
C GLY A 325 -8.26 7.50 23.88
#